data_AF-A0A1Z9F4G7-F1
#
_entry.id   AF-A0A1Z9F4G7-F1
#
_cell.length_a   1.000
_cell.length_b   1.000
_cell.length_c   1.000
_cell.angle_alpha   90.00
_cell.angle_beta   90.00
_cell.angle_gamma   90.00
#
_symmetry.space_group_name_H-M   'P 1'
#
loop_
_entity.id
_entity.type
_entity.pdbx_description
1 polymer ?
#
loop_
_entity_poly.entity_id
_entity_poly.type
_entity_poly.pdbx_seq_one_letter_code
_entity_poly.pdbx_strand_id
1 'polypeptide(L)'
;MAHSPDYYRRGTIEVWDFIRDQGLSYHLGNAVKYICRAGYKDNYVEDLEKAIHYLTNELQYVTPEQPSDRVPPSVQYTERFEPADYTKEFDR
;
A
#
# COMPACT_ATOMS: atom_id res chain seq x y z
N MET A 1 15.87 12.40 -16.96
CA MET A 1 14.47 12.85 -16.76
C MET A 1 13.60 11.63 -17.03
N ALA A 2 12.89 11.12 -16.04
CA ALA A 2 12.06 9.93 -16.21
C ALA A 2 10.82 10.29 -17.05
N HIS A 3 10.64 9.59 -18.18
CA HIS A 3 9.46 9.76 -19.02
C HIS A 3 8.26 9.06 -18.39
N SER A 4 7.35 9.84 -17.80
CA SER A 4 6.03 9.35 -17.42
C SER A 4 5.13 9.29 -18.67
N PRO A 5 4.36 8.22 -18.89
CA PRO A 5 3.45 8.11 -20.02
C PRO A 5 2.38 9.22 -20.05
N ASP A 6 2.01 9.68 -21.26
CA ASP A 6 1.12 10.85 -21.48
C ASP A 6 -0.26 10.76 -20.82
N TYR A 7 -0.73 9.57 -20.43
CA TYR A 7 -2.01 9.42 -19.75
C TYR A 7 -2.01 9.89 -18.28
N TYR A 8 -0.88 10.36 -17.74
CA TYR A 8 -0.79 11.06 -16.45
C TYR A 8 -0.80 12.60 -16.58
N ARG A 9 -0.64 13.13 -17.80
CA ARG A 9 -0.66 14.55 -18.16
C ARG A 9 -2.07 15.04 -18.51
N ARG A 10 -2.90 15.34 -17.51
CA ARG A 10 -4.17 16.06 -17.75
C ARG A 10 -4.35 17.36 -16.97
N GLY A 11 -3.60 17.55 -15.90
CA GLY A 11 -3.47 18.84 -15.23
C GLY A 11 -2.17 19.53 -15.59
N THR A 12 -1.98 20.74 -15.07
CA THR A 12 -0.67 21.43 -15.09
C THR A 12 0.40 20.67 -14.31
N ILE A 13 -0.02 19.83 -13.36
CA ILE A 13 0.83 19.04 -12.47
C ILE A 13 0.53 17.56 -12.71
N GLU A 14 1.57 16.75 -12.86
CA GLU A 14 1.43 15.29 -12.91
C GLU A 14 0.88 14.76 -11.59
N VAL A 15 -0.05 13.81 -11.65
CA VAL A 15 -0.64 13.20 -10.45
C VAL A 15 0.45 12.65 -9.50
N TRP A 16 1.49 12.03 -10.06
CA TRP A 16 2.63 11.53 -9.28
C TRP A 16 3.45 12.63 -8.62
N ASP A 17 3.61 13.78 -9.28
CA ASP A 17 4.32 14.92 -8.71
C ASP A 17 3.50 15.57 -7.60
N PHE A 18 2.18 15.71 -7.78
CA PHE A 18 1.27 16.16 -6.72
C PHE A 18 1.31 15.25 -5.50
N ILE A 19 1.25 13.92 -5.68
CA ILE A 19 1.33 12.94 -4.58
C ILE A 19 2.65 13.09 -3.80
N ARG A 20 3.77 13.30 -4.50
CA ARG A 20 5.09 13.48 -3.87
C ARG A 20 5.19 14.82 -3.14
N ASP A 21 4.71 15.89 -3.77
CA ASP A 21 4.72 17.25 -3.21
C ASP A 21 3.89 17.32 -1.91
N GLN A 22 2.72 16.68 -1.91
CA GLN A 22 1.85 16.60 -0.74
C GLN A 22 2.30 15.56 0.31
N GLY A 23 3.34 14.77 0.01
CA GLY A 23 3.88 13.76 0.94
C GLY A 23 2.88 12.66 1.31
N LEU A 24 2.00 12.27 0.39
CA LEU A 24 0.92 11.31 0.69
C LEU A 24 1.48 9.91 0.98
N SER A 25 0.83 9.21 1.92
CA SER A 25 1.12 7.82 2.24
C SER A 25 0.85 6.89 1.04
N TYR A 26 1.34 5.64 1.11
CA TYR A 26 1.15 4.66 0.05
C TYR A 26 -0.34 4.48 -0.32
N HIS A 27 -1.23 4.39 0.67
CA HIS A 27 -2.66 4.21 0.39
C HIS A 27 -3.30 5.48 -0.14
N LEU A 28 -3.02 6.64 0.47
CA LEU A 28 -3.55 7.93 0.01
C LEU A 28 -3.11 8.28 -1.41
N GLY A 29 -1.83 8.06 -1.74
CA GLY A 29 -1.31 8.27 -3.08
C GLY A 29 -1.98 7.36 -4.11
N ASN A 30 -2.19 6.08 -3.78
CA ASN A 30 -2.92 5.17 -4.67
C ASN A 30 -4.38 5.58 -4.85
N ALA A 31 -5.07 6.01 -3.79
CA ALA A 31 -6.44 6.49 -3.90
C ALA A 31 -6.55 7.68 -4.87
N VAL A 32 -5.70 8.71 -4.71
CA VAL A 32 -5.65 9.86 -5.63
C VAL A 32 -5.33 9.43 -7.06
N LYS A 33 -4.36 8.53 -7.25
CA LYS A 33 -4.01 7.99 -8.57
C LYS A 33 -5.22 7.37 -9.27
N TYR A 34 -6.00 6.55 -8.58
CA TYR A 34 -7.17 5.89 -9.19
C TYR A 34 -8.34 6.86 -9.40
N ILE A 35 -8.57 7.83 -8.51
CA ILE A 35 -9.55 8.90 -8.71
C ILE A 35 -9.23 9.68 -9.98
N CYS A 36 -7.98 10.11 -10.16
CA CYS A 36 -7.57 10.82 -11.36
C CYS A 36 -7.67 9.95 -12.62
N ARG A 37 -7.46 8.63 -12.51
CA ARG A 37 -7.48 7.69 -13.65
C ARG A 37 -8.90 7.31 -14.10
N ALA A 38 -9.87 7.32 -13.20
CA ALA A 38 -11.24 6.87 -13.44
C ALA A 38 -11.87 7.59 -14.64
N GLY A 39 -12.30 6.81 -15.65
CA GLY A 39 -12.97 7.33 -16.85
C GLY A 39 -12.04 7.75 -17.99
N TYR A 40 -10.73 7.49 -17.86
CA TYR A 40 -9.74 7.92 -18.86
C TYR A 40 -8.84 6.82 -19.39
N LYS A 41 -8.65 5.74 -18.63
CA LYS A 41 -7.86 4.58 -19.08
C LYS A 41 -8.71 3.32 -19.13
N ASP A 42 -9.20 2.91 -17.96
CA ASP A 42 -9.92 1.65 -17.77
C ASP A 42 -11.38 1.94 -17.39
N ASN A 43 -12.06 0.93 -16.85
CA ASN A 43 -13.42 1.04 -16.34
C ASN A 43 -13.50 2.05 -15.17
N TYR A 44 -14.37 3.05 -15.34
CA TYR A 44 -14.63 4.07 -14.33
C TYR A 44 -15.00 3.48 -12.96
N VAL A 45 -15.87 2.47 -12.93
CA VAL A 45 -16.34 1.84 -11.69
C VAL A 45 -15.22 1.11 -10.98
N GLU A 46 -14.42 0.32 -11.70
CA GLU A 46 -13.29 -0.43 -11.12
C GLU A 46 -12.21 0.48 -10.52
N ASP A 47 -11.98 1.65 -11.12
CA ASP A 47 -11.03 2.62 -10.57
C ASP A 47 -11.57 3.28 -9.29
N LEU A 48 -12.88 3.54 -9.22
CA LEU A 48 -13.50 3.99 -7.97
C LEU A 48 -13.45 2.92 -6.87
N GLU A 49 -13.71 1.65 -7.21
CA GLU A 49 -13.59 0.54 -6.26
C GLU A 49 -12.17 0.41 -5.71
N LYS A 50 -11.15 0.55 -6.57
CA LYS A 50 -9.75 0.58 -6.14
C LYS A 50 -9.48 1.77 -5.22
N ALA A 51 -9.96 2.96 -5.54
CA ALA A 51 -9.79 4.13 -4.68
C ALA A 51 -10.42 3.91 -3.29
N ILE A 52 -11.64 3.37 -3.23
CA ILE A 52 -12.33 3.02 -1.99
C ILE A 52 -11.54 1.98 -1.18
N HIS A 53 -11.01 0.95 -1.84
CA HIS A 53 -10.17 -0.07 -1.20
C HIS A 53 -8.96 0.56 -0.49
N TYR A 54 -8.24 1.45 -1.17
CA TYR A 54 -7.08 2.12 -0.58
C TYR A 54 -7.46 3.06 0.57
N LEU A 55 -8.56 3.82 0.46
CA LEU A 55 -9.03 4.65 1.58
C LEU A 55 -9.46 3.82 2.80
N THR A 56 -10.08 2.66 2.57
CA THR A 56 -10.45 1.73 3.64
C THR A 56 -9.20 1.21 4.37
N ASN A 57 -8.16 0.83 3.63
CA ASN A 57 -6.90 0.37 4.23
C ASN A 57 -6.21 1.49 5.04
N GLU A 58 -6.23 2.72 4.53
CA GLU A 58 -5.70 3.87 5.28
C GLU A 58 -6.47 4.07 6.59
N LEU A 59 -7.80 3.97 6.57
CA LEU A 59 -8.61 4.07 7.79
C LEU A 59 -8.29 2.97 8.80
N GLN A 60 -8.07 1.73 8.35
CA GLN A 60 -7.64 0.62 9.21
C GLN A 60 -6.24 0.82 9.79
N TYR A 61 -5.35 1.49 9.05
CA TYR A 61 -4.01 1.81 9.52
C TYR A 61 -4.02 2.96 10.54
N VAL A 62 -4.79 4.01 10.27
CA VAL A 62 -4.86 5.23 11.11
C VAL A 62 -5.74 5.02 12.34
N THR A 63 -6.78 4.21 12.23
CA THR A 63 -7.63 3.84 13.35
C THR A 63 -7.05 2.57 13.95
N PRO A 64 -6.32 2.64 15.09
CA PRO A 64 -6.08 1.44 15.86
C PRO A 64 -7.46 0.98 16.37
N GLU A 65 -8.11 0.12 15.60
CA GLU A 65 -9.20 -0.71 16.11
C GLU A 65 -8.67 -1.33 17.41
N GLN A 66 -9.27 -0.95 18.53
CA GLN A 66 -9.12 -1.70 19.78
C GLN A 66 -9.32 -3.17 19.40
N PRO A 67 -8.42 -4.09 19.78
CA PRO A 67 -8.58 -5.50 19.45
C PRO A 67 -9.82 -6.03 20.16
N SER A 68 -10.99 -5.88 19.53
CA SER A 68 -12.21 -6.53 19.97
C SER A 68 -12.14 -8.00 19.53
N ASP A 69 -11.72 -8.83 20.47
CA ASP A 69 -12.23 -10.19 20.68
C ASP A 69 -12.22 -11.15 19.48
N ARG A 70 -11.18 -11.12 18.63
CA ARG A 70 -11.04 -12.12 17.54
C ARG A 70 -9.71 -12.86 17.46
N VAL A 71 -8.86 -12.77 18.49
CA VAL A 71 -7.72 -13.67 18.64
C VAL A 71 -8.01 -14.64 19.79
N PRO A 72 -8.13 -15.96 19.57
CA PRO A 72 -8.14 -16.90 20.68
C PRO A 72 -6.81 -16.80 21.46
N PRO A 73 -6.81 -16.86 22.80
CA PRO A 73 -5.61 -16.63 23.62
C PRO A 73 -4.44 -17.62 23.42
N SER A 74 -4.56 -18.58 22.51
CA SER A 74 -3.74 -19.80 22.48
C SER A 74 -2.85 -19.94 21.25
N VAL A 75 -2.31 -18.85 20.71
CA VAL A 75 -1.10 -18.93 19.88
C VAL A 75 0.00 -18.09 20.50
N GLN A 76 0.37 -18.43 21.73
CA GLN A 76 1.71 -18.12 22.21
C GLN A 76 2.66 -19.13 21.58
N TYR A 77 3.17 -18.82 20.38
CA TYR A 77 4.31 -19.54 19.83
C TYR A 77 5.55 -19.16 20.66
N THR A 78 5.72 -19.83 21.79
CA THR A 78 6.94 -19.76 22.60
C THR A 78 7.88 -20.89 22.18
N GLU A 79 8.28 -20.88 20.91
CA GLU A 79 9.55 -21.50 20.55
C GLU A 79 10.50 -20.39 20.15
N ARG A 80 11.34 -20.06 21.14
CA ARG A 80 12.62 -19.41 20.98
C ARG A 80 13.32 -20.11 19.81
N PHE A 81 13.33 -19.48 18.64
CA PHE A 81 14.15 -19.94 17.52
C PHE A 81 15.60 -19.69 17.94
N GLU A 82 16.18 -20.65 18.65
CA GLU A 82 17.62 -20.76 18.83
C GLU A 82 18.13 -21.11 17.43
N PRO A 83 18.86 -20.22 16.72
CA PRO A 83 19.60 -20.66 15.55
C PRO A 83 20.66 -21.62 16.07
N ALA A 84 20.36 -22.90 16.06
CA ALA A 84 21.38 -23.90 16.35
C ALA A 84 22.43 -23.77 15.24
N ASP A 85 23.69 -23.80 15.66
CA ASP A 85 24.85 -23.74 14.79
C ASP A 85 24.85 -24.91 13.79
N TYR A 86 24.25 -24.68 12.63
CA TYR A 86 24.31 -25.50 11.44
C TYR A 86 24.55 -24.52 10.28
N THR A 87 25.72 -24.38 9.68
CA THR A 87 26.77 -25.34 9.43
C THR A 87 28.08 -24.57 9.18
N LYS A 88 29.15 -24.95 9.90
CA LYS A 88 30.50 -24.83 9.35
C LYS A 88 30.56 -25.66 8.06
N GLU A 89 31.39 -25.22 7.12
CA GLU A 89 31.91 -26.01 6.00
C GLU A 89 31.08 -26.02 4.70
N PHE A 90 31.28 -24.98 3.88
CA PHE A 90 31.38 -25.12 2.42
C PHE A 90 32.45 -24.12 1.91
N ASP A 91 33.69 -24.58 2.02
CA ASP A 91 34.90 -24.34 1.22
C ASP A 91 35.18 -22.98 0.53
N ARG A 92 36.37 -22.44 0.91
CA ARG A 92 37.41 -21.71 0.15
C ARG A 92 37.06 -20.48 -0.69
#